data_AF-A0A3G6MZD1-F1
#
_entry.id   AF-A0A3G6MZD1-F1
#
_cell.length_a   1.000
_cell.length_b   1.000
_cell.length_c   1.000
_cell.angle_alpha   90.00
_cell.angle_beta   90.00
_cell.angle_gamma   90.00
#
_symmetry.space_group_name_H-M   'P 1'
#
loop_
_entity.id
_entity.type
_entity.pdbx_description
1 polymer ?
#
loop_
_entity_poly.entity_id
_entity_poly.type
_entity_poly.pdbx_seq_one_letter_code
_entity_poly.pdbx_strand_id
1 'polypeptide(L)'
;MRDIILCIGLFVVLSCKAQQDPLPLNTWMDNIPQGAYVKDLNNELNPYVGIYKGNYKGNEITLFINKVEHKFEKRTNKDYFMDVLDVKYIVENSAGLVLQDTSNGNFSNIKLYSLGVNPEDSSADFHYSGTNCRVGWGLINLKKLSSTQLSWEYYYKRRG
;
A
#
# COMPACT_ATOMS: atom_id res chain seq x y z
N MET A 1 20.53 28.76 42.44
CA MET A 1 20.40 29.00 40.98
C MET A 1 21.33 28.10 40.16
N ARG A 2 22.59 27.91 40.55
CA ARG A 2 23.52 26.98 39.89
C ARG A 2 23.05 25.51 39.89
N ASP A 3 22.42 25.07 40.98
CA ASP A 3 21.97 23.67 41.13
C ASP A 3 20.66 23.36 40.37
N ILE A 4 19.81 24.37 40.14
CA ILE A 4 18.56 24.23 39.36
C ILE A 4 18.88 24.13 37.85
N ILE A 5 19.87 24.88 37.38
CA ILE A 5 20.34 24.82 35.99
C ILE A 5 20.91 23.44 35.67
N LEU A 6 21.59 22.81 36.64
CA LEU A 6 22.14 21.46 36.49
C LEU A 6 21.04 20.40 36.31
N CYS A 7 19.92 20.53 37.04
CA CYS A 7 18.79 19.61 36.92
C CYS A 7 18.05 19.74 35.58
N ILE A 8 17.94 20.94 35.01
CA ILE A 8 17.26 21.15 33.72
C ILE A 8 18.08 20.54 32.57
N GLY A 9 19.42 20.59 32.63
CA GLY A 9 20.29 19.93 31.64
C GLY A 9 20.17 18.40 31.61
N LEU A 10 19.85 17.76 32.75
CA LEU A 10 19.71 16.30 32.84
C LEU A 10 18.42 15.75 32.21
N PHE A 11 17.35 16.55 32.11
CA PHE A 11 16.08 16.08 31.53
C PHE A 11 16.04 16.17 30.00
N VAL A 12 16.86 17.03 29.37
CA VAL A 12 16.89 17.19 27.91
C VAL A 12 17.46 15.95 27.21
N VAL A 13 18.29 15.16 27.89
CA VAL A 13 18.91 13.95 27.32
C VAL A 13 18.02 12.69 27.39
N LEU A 14 16.92 12.69 28.14
CA LEU A 14 16.07 11.51 28.34
C LEU A 14 14.86 11.43 27.40
N SER A 15 14.64 12.43 26.55
CA SER A 15 13.49 12.48 25.64
C SER A 15 13.84 12.38 24.15
N CYS A 16 14.99 11.79 23.81
CA CYS A 16 15.18 11.31 22.45
C CYS A 16 14.42 9.99 22.31
N LYS A 17 13.11 10.06 22.05
CA LYS A 17 12.45 9.01 21.27
C LYS A 17 13.18 9.01 19.94
N ALA A 18 14.25 8.22 19.83
CA ALA A 18 15.00 8.07 18.61
C ALA A 18 13.99 7.70 17.53
N GLN A 19 13.69 8.67 16.67
CA GLN A 19 12.83 8.48 15.52
C GLN A 19 13.61 7.47 14.68
N GLN A 20 13.14 6.21 14.65
CA GLN A 20 13.82 5.16 13.93
C GLN A 20 13.94 5.63 12.47
N ASP A 21 15.15 5.54 11.92
CA ASP A 21 15.35 5.87 10.51
C ASP A 21 14.35 5.05 9.67
N PRO A 22 13.71 5.69 8.67
CA PRO A 22 12.76 4.98 7.82
C PRO A 22 13.46 3.83 7.10
N LEU A 23 12.78 2.68 7.06
CA LEU A 23 13.22 1.46 6.43
C LEU A 23 12.87 1.48 4.93
N PRO A 24 13.68 0.92 4.02
CA PRO A 24 13.33 0.81 2.60
C PRO A 24 12.06 -0.04 2.36
N LEU A 25 11.32 0.22 1.26
CA LEU A 25 10.07 -0.46 0.89
C LEU A 25 10.12 -1.99 0.98
N ASN A 26 11.22 -2.59 0.51
CA ASN A 26 11.38 -4.04 0.43
C ASN A 26 12.04 -4.65 1.69
N THR A 27 11.95 -3.95 2.82
CA THR A 27 12.42 -4.51 4.10
C THR A 27 11.59 -5.74 4.47
N TRP A 28 12.28 -6.86 4.67
CA TRP A 28 11.64 -8.11 5.08
C TRP A 28 10.76 -7.92 6.33
N MET A 29 9.56 -8.48 6.30
CA MET A 29 8.55 -8.30 7.36
C MET A 29 9.09 -8.56 8.76
N ASP A 30 9.91 -9.60 8.95
CA ASP A 30 10.48 -9.96 10.26
C ASP A 30 11.44 -8.90 10.79
N ASN A 31 12.09 -8.16 9.90
CA ASN A 31 13.04 -7.10 10.22
C ASN A 31 12.38 -5.74 10.49
N ILE A 32 11.05 -5.62 10.32
CA ILE A 32 10.31 -4.39 10.65
C ILE A 32 10.03 -4.35 12.17
N PRO A 33 10.60 -3.40 12.94
CA PRO A 33 10.30 -3.26 14.37
C PRO A 33 8.89 -2.71 14.63
N GLN A 34 8.43 -2.83 15.88
CA GLN A 34 7.22 -2.15 16.34
C GLN A 34 7.32 -0.64 16.18
N GLY A 35 6.32 -0.02 15.58
CA GLY A 35 6.20 1.42 15.38
C GLY A 35 7.12 1.99 14.30
N ALA A 36 7.82 1.14 13.55
CA ALA A 36 8.72 1.58 12.48
C ALA A 36 7.95 2.13 11.27
N TYR A 37 8.68 2.83 10.41
CA TYR A 37 8.15 3.39 9.17
C TYR A 37 8.91 2.83 7.96
N VAL A 38 8.20 2.13 7.08
CA VAL A 38 8.71 1.64 5.79
C VAL A 38 8.41 2.67 4.70
N LYS A 39 9.44 3.35 4.20
CA LYS A 39 9.31 4.51 3.32
C LYS A 39 9.78 4.22 1.90
N ASP A 40 9.14 4.87 0.92
CA ASP A 40 9.61 4.93 -0.46
C ASP A 40 10.79 5.91 -0.60
N LEU A 41 11.99 5.43 -0.29
CA LEU A 41 13.21 6.23 -0.29
C LEU A 41 13.71 6.59 -1.69
N ASN A 42 13.41 5.75 -2.69
CA ASN A 42 13.96 5.87 -4.05
C ASN A 42 12.88 6.20 -5.10
N ASN A 43 11.69 6.65 -4.69
CA ASN A 43 10.56 6.94 -5.59
C ASN A 43 10.14 5.75 -6.47
N GLU A 44 10.24 4.54 -5.94
CA GLU A 44 9.92 3.29 -6.64
C GLU A 44 8.42 3.11 -6.87
N LEU A 45 7.57 3.81 -6.09
CA LEU A 45 6.11 3.77 -6.25
C LEU A 45 5.60 4.72 -7.35
N ASN A 46 6.25 5.87 -7.54
CA ASN A 46 5.80 6.91 -8.48
C ASN A 46 5.56 6.41 -9.92
N PRO A 47 6.36 5.47 -10.47
CA PRO A 47 6.12 4.92 -11.80
C PRO A 47 4.76 4.25 -12.00
N TYR A 48 4.04 3.85 -10.95
CA TYR A 48 2.75 3.17 -11.04
C TYR A 48 1.55 4.09 -10.80
N VAL A 49 1.79 5.32 -10.35
CA VAL A 49 0.72 6.28 -10.04
C VAL A 49 0.05 6.73 -11.34
N GLY A 50 -1.27 6.67 -11.37
CA GLY A 50 -2.04 7.09 -12.54
C GLY A 50 -3.45 6.51 -12.59
N ILE A 51 -4.14 6.85 -13.68
CA ILE A 51 -5.46 6.33 -14.02
C ILE A 51 -5.30 5.39 -15.21
N TYR A 52 -5.73 4.15 -15.05
CA TYR A 52 -5.63 3.12 -16.08
C TYR A 52 -7.01 2.61 -16.45
N LYS A 53 -7.24 2.40 -17.74
CA LYS A 53 -8.48 1.84 -18.25
C LYS A 53 -8.21 0.52 -18.98
N GLY A 54 -9.11 -0.43 -18.80
CA GLY A 54 -9.09 -1.70 -19.49
C GLY A 54 -10.50 -2.22 -19.73
N ASN A 55 -10.63 -3.20 -20.62
CA ASN A 55 -11.89 -3.90 -20.84
C ASN A 55 -11.70 -5.39 -20.57
N TYR A 56 -12.65 -5.98 -19.84
CA TYR A 56 -12.68 -7.42 -19.62
C TYR A 56 -14.12 -7.93 -19.73
N LYS A 57 -14.36 -8.85 -20.67
CA LYS A 57 -15.68 -9.47 -20.93
C LYS A 57 -16.81 -8.44 -21.10
N GLY A 58 -16.54 -7.32 -21.77
CA GLY A 58 -17.53 -6.28 -22.04
C GLY A 58 -17.76 -5.29 -20.90
N ASN A 59 -17.00 -5.40 -19.80
CA ASN A 59 -17.00 -4.41 -18.72
C ASN A 59 -15.77 -3.50 -18.84
N GLU A 60 -15.97 -2.19 -18.76
CA GLU A 60 -14.88 -1.22 -18.60
C GLU A 60 -14.45 -1.21 -17.13
N ILE A 61 -13.14 -1.22 -16.91
CA ILE A 61 -12.52 -1.15 -15.59
C ILE A 61 -11.65 0.10 -15.60
N THR A 62 -11.92 1.02 -14.68
CA THR A 62 -11.06 2.18 -14.41
C THR A 62 -10.36 1.97 -13.08
N LEU A 63 -9.03 1.96 -13.08
CA LEU A 63 -8.17 1.89 -11.90
C LEU A 63 -7.64 3.29 -11.57
N PHE A 64 -7.65 3.62 -10.29
CA PHE A 64 -7.06 4.84 -9.73
C PHE A 64 -5.96 4.41 -8.77
N ILE A 65 -4.71 4.51 -9.21
CA ILE A 65 -3.54 4.12 -8.44
C ILE A 65 -2.91 5.38 -7.86
N ASN A 66 -2.94 5.53 -6.54
CA ASN A 66 -2.39 6.69 -5.84
C ASN A 66 -1.32 6.26 -4.84
N LYS A 67 -0.25 7.05 -4.72
CA LYS A 67 0.69 6.90 -3.60
C LYS A 67 0.04 7.45 -2.33
N VAL A 68 0.06 6.65 -1.27
CA VAL A 68 -0.38 7.03 0.07
C VAL A 68 0.79 6.86 1.01
N GLU A 69 1.21 7.96 1.62
CA GLU A 69 2.31 7.94 2.58
C GLU A 69 1.82 7.58 3.98
N HIS A 70 2.71 6.97 4.77
CA HIS A 70 2.50 6.75 6.20
C HIS A 70 1.19 5.98 6.53
N LYS A 71 0.81 5.01 5.69
CA LYS A 71 -0.34 4.14 5.93
C LYS A 71 -0.10 3.25 7.15
N PHE A 72 -1.04 3.24 8.08
CA PHE A 72 -0.98 2.38 9.26
C PHE A 72 -1.31 0.92 8.92
N GLU A 73 -0.42 0.01 9.31
CA GLU A 73 -0.59 -1.43 9.15
C GLU A 73 -0.51 -2.14 10.50
N LYS A 74 -1.52 -2.97 10.77
CA LYS A 74 -1.65 -3.75 12.00
C LYS A 74 -1.51 -5.23 11.71
N ARG A 75 -0.56 -5.88 12.38
CA ARG A 75 -0.35 -7.33 12.36
C ARG A 75 -0.50 -7.89 13.78
N THR A 76 -0.63 -9.20 13.89
CA THR A 76 -0.83 -9.89 15.18
C THR A 76 0.23 -9.52 16.23
N ASN A 77 1.49 -9.34 15.80
CA ASN A 77 2.64 -9.17 16.69
C ASN A 77 3.32 -7.79 16.58
N LYS A 78 2.92 -6.97 15.60
CA LYS A 78 3.52 -5.64 15.39
C LYS A 78 2.58 -4.70 14.64
N ASP A 79 2.64 -3.43 15.01
CA ASP A 79 2.04 -2.32 14.27
C ASP A 79 3.17 -1.47 13.67
N TYR A 80 2.99 -1.00 12.44
CA TYR A 80 3.98 -0.18 11.74
C TYR A 80 3.29 0.73 10.73
N PHE A 81 4.06 1.62 10.11
CA PHE A 81 3.59 2.49 9.04
C PHE A 81 4.33 2.17 7.75
N MET A 82 3.69 2.36 6.61
CA MET A 82 4.33 2.18 5.31
C MET A 82 3.80 3.11 4.22
N ASP A 83 4.66 3.50 3.29
CA ASP A 83 4.26 4.07 2.02
C ASP A 83 3.73 2.98 1.11
N VAL A 84 2.59 3.23 0.45
CA VAL A 84 1.96 2.26 -0.45
C VAL A 84 1.43 2.91 -1.71
N LEU A 85 1.19 2.09 -2.72
CA LEU A 85 0.19 2.34 -3.74
C LEU A 85 -1.15 1.85 -3.19
N ASP A 86 -2.14 2.73 -3.07
CA ASP A 86 -3.53 2.39 -2.79
C ASP A 86 -4.33 2.48 -4.08
N VAL A 87 -5.07 1.42 -4.41
CA VAL A 87 -5.82 1.31 -5.65
C VAL A 87 -7.30 1.35 -5.35
N LYS A 88 -7.99 2.30 -5.98
CA LYS A 88 -9.45 2.27 -6.13
C LYS A 88 -9.79 1.90 -7.56
N TYR A 89 -11.01 1.43 -7.76
CA TYR A 89 -11.49 1.06 -9.07
C TYR A 89 -13.00 1.23 -9.21
N ILE A 90 -13.41 1.44 -10.46
CA ILE A 90 -14.79 1.44 -10.93
C ILE A 90 -14.90 0.37 -12.03
N VAL A 91 -15.98 -0.41 -11.98
CA VAL A 91 -16.36 -1.36 -13.03
C VAL A 91 -17.73 -0.97 -13.57
N GLU A 92 -17.82 -0.76 -14.87
CA GLU A 92 -19.05 -0.43 -15.59
C GLU A 92 -19.32 -1.50 -16.64
N ASN A 93 -20.60 -1.86 -16.83
CA ASN A 93 -20.97 -2.73 -17.94
C ASN A 93 -21.04 -1.94 -19.26
N SER A 94 -21.25 -2.64 -20.37
CA SER A 94 -21.36 -2.04 -21.70
C SER A 94 -22.51 -1.03 -21.88
N ALA A 95 -23.49 -1.01 -20.96
CA ALA A 95 -24.59 -0.05 -20.95
C ALA A 95 -24.31 1.18 -20.06
N GLY A 96 -23.11 1.29 -19.47
CA GLY A 96 -22.72 2.39 -18.57
C GLY A 96 -23.27 2.26 -17.15
N LEU A 97 -23.78 1.08 -16.76
CA LEU A 97 -24.20 0.83 -15.38
C LEU A 97 -22.97 0.48 -14.53
N VAL A 98 -22.77 1.21 -13.43
CA VAL A 98 -21.76 0.92 -12.42
C VAL A 98 -22.10 -0.38 -11.70
N LEU A 99 -21.28 -1.41 -11.92
CA LEU A 99 -21.38 -2.70 -11.23
C LEU A 99 -20.68 -2.65 -9.88
N GLN A 100 -19.59 -1.89 -9.79
CA GLN A 100 -18.84 -1.71 -8.55
C GLN A 100 -18.03 -0.42 -8.60
N ASP A 101 -17.99 0.31 -7.49
CA ASP A 101 -17.21 1.54 -7.35
C ASP A 101 -16.63 1.65 -5.95
N THR A 102 -15.33 1.44 -5.83
CA THR A 102 -14.59 1.55 -4.56
C THR A 102 -14.01 2.94 -4.31
N SER A 103 -14.13 3.86 -5.26
CA SER A 103 -13.59 5.23 -5.18
C SER A 103 -14.47 6.16 -4.33
N ASN A 104 -15.80 5.97 -4.37
CA ASN A 104 -16.77 6.83 -3.67
C ASN A 104 -17.01 6.45 -2.18
N GLY A 105 -16.10 5.71 -1.55
CA GLY A 105 -16.14 5.43 -0.10
C GLY A 105 -17.16 4.40 0.38
N ASN A 106 -18.10 3.97 -0.48
CA ASN A 106 -19.15 3.00 -0.17
C ASN A 106 -18.63 1.57 0.15
N PHE A 107 -17.35 1.30 -0.12
CA PHE A 107 -16.73 -0.01 0.11
C PHE A 107 -15.42 0.11 0.91
N SER A 108 -15.49 0.73 2.08
CA SER A 108 -14.35 0.89 3.00
C SER A 108 -13.71 -0.44 3.43
N ASN A 109 -14.45 -1.56 3.31
CA ASN A 109 -13.98 -2.90 3.59
C ASN A 109 -13.15 -3.52 2.45
N ILE A 110 -13.21 -2.98 1.23
CA ILE A 110 -12.40 -3.43 0.11
C ILE A 110 -11.06 -2.68 0.14
N LYS A 111 -10.00 -3.43 0.42
CA LYS A 111 -8.63 -2.94 0.49
C LYS A 111 -7.83 -3.52 -0.66
N LEU A 112 -7.13 -2.64 -1.35
CA LEU A 112 -6.23 -3.01 -2.43
C LEU A 112 -5.01 -2.08 -2.39
N TYR A 113 -3.89 -2.60 -1.89
CA TYR A 113 -2.69 -1.79 -1.70
C TYR A 113 -1.42 -2.61 -1.83
N SER A 114 -0.32 -1.94 -2.21
CA SER A 114 0.96 -2.59 -2.41
C SER A 114 1.57 -3.09 -1.10
N LEU A 115 2.19 -4.26 -1.15
CA LEU A 115 2.99 -4.85 -0.08
C LEU A 115 4.50 -4.58 -0.28
N GLY A 116 4.91 -4.35 -1.53
CA GLY A 116 6.29 -4.11 -1.93
C GLY A 116 6.41 -3.96 -3.44
N VAL A 117 7.61 -3.64 -3.90
CA VAL A 117 7.95 -3.46 -5.32
C VAL A 117 9.16 -4.29 -5.67
N ASN A 118 9.20 -4.86 -6.86
CA ASN A 118 10.41 -5.46 -7.41
C ASN A 118 10.87 -4.58 -8.58
N PRO A 119 11.87 -3.70 -8.37
CA PRO A 119 12.38 -2.82 -9.41
C PRO A 119 13.01 -3.59 -10.58
N GLU A 120 13.66 -4.73 -10.32
CA GLU A 120 14.32 -5.54 -11.35
C GLU A 120 13.30 -6.07 -12.37
N ASP A 121 12.12 -6.47 -11.89
CA ASP A 121 11.03 -6.98 -12.72
C ASP A 121 10.02 -5.90 -13.13
N SER A 122 10.23 -4.64 -12.71
CA SER A 122 9.25 -3.55 -12.86
C SER A 122 7.85 -3.97 -12.44
N SER A 123 7.76 -4.65 -11.28
CA SER A 123 6.49 -5.14 -10.74
C SER A 123 6.25 -4.69 -9.30
N ALA A 124 5.00 -4.78 -8.88
CA ALA A 124 4.55 -4.47 -7.53
C ALA A 124 3.53 -5.51 -7.08
N ASP A 125 3.69 -6.02 -5.87
CA ASP A 125 2.76 -6.99 -5.29
C ASP A 125 1.73 -6.27 -4.43
N PHE A 126 0.47 -6.64 -4.59
CA PHE A 126 -0.67 -6.02 -3.93
C PHE A 126 -1.41 -7.04 -3.08
N HIS A 127 -1.84 -6.61 -1.90
CA HIS A 127 -2.87 -7.30 -1.13
C HIS A 127 -4.24 -6.86 -1.61
N TYR A 128 -5.11 -7.83 -1.92
CA TYR A 128 -6.52 -7.60 -2.19
C TYR A 128 -7.37 -8.31 -1.14
N SER A 129 -8.20 -7.57 -0.41
CA SER A 129 -9.07 -8.15 0.63
C SER A 129 -10.23 -8.98 0.08
N GLY A 130 -10.48 -8.90 -1.23
CA GLY A 130 -11.58 -9.58 -1.89
C GLY A 130 -12.88 -8.78 -1.88
N THR A 131 -13.86 -9.32 -2.62
CA THR A 131 -15.21 -8.77 -2.78
C THR A 131 -16.28 -9.80 -2.48
N ASN A 132 -17.52 -9.40 -2.71
CA ASN A 132 -18.77 -10.12 -2.52
C ASN A 132 -18.85 -11.44 -3.34
N CYS A 133 -17.91 -11.70 -4.26
CA CYS A 133 -17.92 -12.83 -5.18
C CYS A 133 -17.40 -14.16 -4.60
N ARG A 134 -17.22 -14.25 -3.27
CA ARG A 134 -16.84 -15.49 -2.54
C ARG A 134 -15.48 -16.11 -2.91
N VAL A 135 -14.68 -15.47 -3.76
CA VAL A 135 -13.31 -15.90 -4.09
C VAL A 135 -12.33 -15.65 -2.92
N GLY A 136 -12.69 -14.75 -2.01
CA GLY A 136 -11.87 -14.39 -0.85
C GLY A 136 -10.79 -13.36 -1.18
N TRP A 137 -9.84 -13.21 -0.27
CA TRP A 137 -8.68 -12.35 -0.42
C TRP A 137 -7.58 -13.04 -1.25
N GLY A 138 -6.69 -12.25 -1.85
CA GLY A 138 -5.58 -12.79 -2.64
C GLY A 138 -4.47 -11.78 -2.85
N LEU A 139 -3.49 -12.19 -3.66
CA LEU A 139 -2.38 -11.36 -4.08
C LEU A 139 -2.57 -10.96 -5.54
N ILE A 140 -2.09 -9.78 -5.87
CA ILE A 140 -2.11 -9.27 -7.24
C ILE A 140 -0.70 -8.86 -7.60
N ASN A 141 -0.18 -9.39 -8.70
CA ASN A 141 1.07 -8.88 -9.26
C ASN A 141 0.72 -7.87 -10.37
N LEU A 142 1.19 -6.64 -10.19
CA LEU A 142 1.05 -5.56 -11.14
C LEU A 142 2.40 -5.38 -11.83
N LYS A 143 2.47 -5.60 -13.14
CA LYS A 143 3.71 -5.44 -13.91
C LYS A 143 3.61 -4.26 -14.86
N LYS A 144 4.62 -3.40 -14.87
CA LYS A 144 4.72 -2.30 -15.82
C LYS A 144 5.25 -2.84 -17.16
N LEU A 145 4.42 -2.76 -18.20
CA LEU A 145 4.78 -3.18 -19.55
C LEU A 145 5.43 -2.04 -20.34
N SER A 146 5.00 -0.81 -20.06
CA SER A 146 5.55 0.42 -20.63
C SER A 146 5.23 1.61 -19.72
N SER A 147 5.58 2.85 -20.13
CA SER A 147 5.20 4.05 -19.39
C SER A 147 3.68 4.24 -19.24
N THR A 148 2.87 3.63 -20.10
CA THR A 148 1.41 3.81 -20.16
C THR A 148 0.61 2.51 -20.04
N GLN A 149 1.27 1.34 -19.95
CA GLN A 149 0.61 0.04 -19.93
C GLN A 149 1.04 -0.77 -18.71
N LEU A 150 0.05 -1.42 -18.10
CA LEU A 150 0.21 -2.32 -16.96
C LEU A 150 -0.42 -3.67 -17.29
N SER A 151 0.18 -4.74 -16.78
CA SER A 151 -0.42 -6.07 -16.66
C SER A 151 -0.87 -6.30 -15.23
N TRP A 152 -1.98 -7.01 -15.06
CA TRP A 152 -2.57 -7.33 -13.77
C TRP A 152 -2.89 -8.81 -13.70
N GLU A 153 -2.31 -9.51 -12.74
CA GLU A 153 -2.59 -10.93 -12.50
C GLU A 153 -3.03 -11.17 -11.05
N TYR A 154 -4.13 -11.90 -10.86
CA TYR A 154 -4.67 -12.24 -9.55
C TYR A 154 -4.35 -13.69 -9.19
N TYR A 155 -3.75 -13.88 -8.02
CA TYR A 155 -3.46 -15.18 -7.43
C TYR A 155 -4.32 -15.37 -6.17
N TYR A 156 -5.22 -16.35 -6.22
CA TYR A 156 -6.02 -16.70 -5.04
C TYR A 156 -5.13 -17.39 -4.00
N LYS A 157 -5.26 -17.00 -2.72
CA LYS A 157 -4.68 -17.75 -1.60
C LYS A 157 -5.73 -18.76 -1.13
N ARG A 158 -5.52 -20.05 -1.41
CA ARG A 158 -6.24 -21.12 -0.69
C ARG A 158 -5.85 -21.02 0.78
N ARG A 159 -6.83 -21.04 1.69
CA ARG A 159 -6.56 -21.25 3.12
C ARG A 159 -5.77 -22.56 3.24
N GLY A 160 -4.50 -22.46 3.62
CA GLY A 160 -3.75 -23.56 4.21
C GLY A 160 -4.14 -23.70 5.67
#